data_AF-A0A257A6F4-F1
#
_entry.id   AF-A0A257A6F4-F1
#
_cell.length_a   1.000
_cell.length_b   1.000
_cell.length_c   1.000
_cell.angle_alpha   90.00
_cell.angle_beta   90.00
_cell.angle_gamma   90.00
#
_symmetry.space_group_name_H-M   'P 1'
#
loop_
_entity.id
_entity.type
_entity.pdbx_description
1 polymer ?
#
loop_
_entity_poly.entity_id
_entity_poly.type
_entity_poly.pdbx_seq_one_letter_code
_entity_poly.pdbx_strand_id
1 'polypeptide(L)'
;MMRKSAKLWKISKMNRKLYELIHFFKFSIVGLLGMVISTAIFFSITSRLPENVSIFEYLPPYLISVEASIIVTFFPNDRWVFKKEKKKLSTFHRFLGYHGTLFGGFVVQTFLFLFLLLVHINYYIAYVEGLGAAALWNYIISRKAIFA
;
A
#
# COMPACT_ATOMS: atom_id res chain seq x y z
N MET A 1 -39.01 15.38 18.27
CA MET A 1 -38.50 15.20 16.89
C MET A 1 -36.95 15.11 16.80
N MET A 2 -36.18 15.79 17.67
CA MET A 2 -34.70 15.77 17.65
C MET A 2 -34.00 14.41 17.90
N ARG A 3 -34.55 13.52 18.73
CA ARG A 3 -33.92 12.20 19.05
C ARG A 3 -33.80 11.23 17.87
N LYS A 4 -34.73 11.27 16.89
CA LYS A 4 -34.68 10.42 15.69
C LYS A 4 -33.57 10.87 14.72
N SER A 5 -33.36 12.18 14.60
CA SER A 5 -32.28 12.76 13.77
C SER A 5 -30.88 12.35 14.25
N ALA A 6 -30.62 12.43 15.56
CA ALA A 6 -29.34 12.03 16.13
C ALA A 6 -29.03 10.53 15.94
N LYS A 7 -30.05 9.67 16.03
CA LYS A 7 -29.93 8.22 15.79
C LYS A 7 -29.61 7.91 14.32
N LEU A 8 -30.30 8.56 13.38
CA LEU A 8 -30.08 8.41 11.94
C LEU A 8 -28.69 8.93 11.51
N TRP A 9 -28.24 10.05 12.07
CA TRP A 9 -26.89 10.58 11.86
C TRP A 9 -25.79 9.65 12.42
N LYS A 10 -26.00 9.07 13.60
CA LYS A 10 -25.07 8.11 14.20
C LYS A 10 -24.98 6.82 13.36
N ILE A 11 -26.11 6.34 12.82
CA ILE A 11 -26.16 5.17 11.92
C ILE A 11 -25.45 5.46 10.59
N SER A 12 -25.69 6.62 9.96
CA SER A 12 -25.01 6.96 8.69
C SER A 12 -23.49 7.11 8.87
N LYS A 13 -23.04 7.71 9.98
CA LYS A 13 -21.63 7.84 10.33
C LYS A 13 -20.97 6.49 10.64
N MET A 14 -21.68 5.59 11.32
CA MET A 14 -21.23 4.22 11.59
C MET A 14 -21.07 3.41 10.30
N ASN A 15 -22.03 3.53 9.37
CA ASN A 15 -21.95 2.89 8.06
C ASN A 15 -20.75 3.39 7.25
N ARG A 16 -20.41 4.68 7.36
CA ARG A 16 -19.21 5.24 6.71
C ARG A 16 -17.91 4.71 7.31
N LYS A 17 -17.79 4.64 8.65
CA LYS A 17 -16.58 4.08 9.29
C LYS A 17 -16.37 2.61 8.91
N LEU A 18 -17.44 1.81 8.94
CA LEU A 18 -17.38 0.41 8.54
C LEU A 18 -17.00 0.27 7.06
N TYR A 19 -17.54 1.13 6.19
CA TYR A 19 -17.18 1.18 4.78
C TYR A 19 -15.68 1.44 4.57
N GLU A 20 -15.11 2.46 5.24
CA GLU A 20 -13.68 2.76 5.17
C GLU A 20 -12.83 1.61 5.70
N LEU A 21 -13.25 1.00 6.83
CA LEU A 21 -12.54 -0.14 7.41
C LEU A 21 -12.51 -1.34 6.44
N ILE A 22 -13.63 -1.65 5.77
CA ILE A 22 -13.69 -2.71 4.76
C ILE A 22 -12.74 -2.43 3.59
N HIS A 23 -12.67 -1.18 3.12
CA HIS A 23 -11.76 -0.82 2.03
C HIS A 23 -10.30 -0.91 2.47
N PHE A 24 -9.99 -0.47 3.69
CA PHE A 24 -8.65 -0.62 4.26
C PHE A 24 -8.24 -2.10 4.38
N PHE A 25 -9.12 -2.97 4.85
CA PHE A 25 -8.84 -4.42 4.91
C PHE A 25 -8.63 -5.03 3.53
N LYS A 26 -9.49 -4.71 2.55
CA LYS A 26 -9.31 -5.19 1.18
C LYS A 26 -8.00 -4.69 0.56
N PHE A 27 -7.68 -3.41 0.76
CA PHE A 27 -6.43 -2.81 0.33
C PHE A 27 -5.23 -3.53 0.96
N SER A 28 -5.32 -3.85 2.25
CA SER A 28 -4.27 -4.59 2.97
C SER A 28 -4.09 -6.02 2.43
N ILE A 29 -5.19 -6.73 2.11
CA ILE A 29 -5.14 -8.06 1.47
C ILE A 29 -4.42 -7.98 0.12
N VAL A 30 -4.75 -6.97 -0.69
CA VAL A 30 -4.07 -6.74 -1.97
C VAL A 30 -2.60 -6.42 -1.75
N GLY A 31 -2.26 -5.60 -0.76
CA GLY A 31 -0.86 -5.31 -0.40
C GLY A 31 -0.07 -6.57 -0.01
N LEU A 32 -0.66 -7.46 0.80
CA LEU A 32 -0.07 -8.75 1.16
C LEU A 32 0.14 -9.64 -0.06
N LEU A 33 -0.82 -9.68 -1.00
CA LEU A 33 -0.65 -10.37 -2.28
C LEU A 33 0.55 -9.81 -3.05
N GLY A 34 0.68 -8.48 -3.12
CA GLY A 34 1.83 -7.82 -3.74
C GLY A 34 3.15 -8.25 -3.14
N MET A 35 3.24 -8.27 -1.80
CA MET A 35 4.43 -8.73 -1.07
C MET A 35 4.79 -10.19 -1.38
N VAL A 36 3.80 -11.09 -1.40
CA VAL A 36 4.02 -12.50 -1.72
C VAL A 36 4.52 -12.68 -3.16
N ILE A 37 3.90 -11.96 -4.11
CA ILE A 37 4.26 -12.05 -5.52
C ILE A 37 5.64 -11.46 -5.80
N SER A 38 5.98 -10.28 -5.27
CA SER A 38 7.35 -9.75 -5.42
C SER A 38 8.38 -10.70 -4.84
N THR A 39 8.14 -11.22 -3.64
CA THR A 39 9.04 -12.17 -2.98
C THR A 39 9.24 -13.41 -3.83
N ALA A 40 8.14 -14.01 -4.33
CA ALA A 40 8.21 -15.19 -5.19
C ALA A 40 8.97 -14.93 -6.50
N ILE A 41 8.71 -13.80 -7.16
CA ILE A 41 9.40 -13.42 -8.40
C ILE A 41 10.89 -13.21 -8.15
N PHE A 42 11.24 -12.44 -7.11
CA PHE A 42 12.63 -12.16 -6.76
C PHE A 42 13.40 -13.46 -6.54
N PHE A 43 12.91 -14.35 -5.66
CA PHE A 43 13.57 -15.62 -5.37
C PHE A 43 13.59 -16.59 -6.57
N SER A 44 12.56 -16.59 -7.40
CA SER A 44 12.52 -17.45 -8.61
C SER A 44 13.58 -17.06 -9.64
N ILE A 45 13.92 -15.77 -9.72
CA ILE A 45 14.95 -15.28 -10.61
C ILE A 45 16.34 -15.46 -9.97
N THR A 46 16.50 -15.06 -8.70
CA THR A 46 17.81 -15.07 -8.03
C THR A 46 18.32 -16.47 -7.69
N SER A 47 17.43 -17.45 -7.48
CA SER A 47 17.82 -18.87 -7.30
C SER A 47 18.54 -19.49 -8.49
N ARG A 48 18.52 -18.82 -9.65
CA ARG A 48 19.22 -19.25 -10.88
C ARG A 48 20.59 -18.57 -11.03
N LEU A 49 20.94 -17.63 -10.15
CA LEU A 49 22.21 -16.93 -10.21
C LEU A 49 23.33 -17.77 -9.58
N PRO A 50 24.57 -17.68 -10.10
CA PRO A 50 25.75 -18.27 -9.47
C PRO A 50 26.00 -17.70 -8.07
N GLU A 51 26.59 -18.49 -7.17
CA GLU A 51 26.91 -18.06 -5.79
C GLU A 51 27.88 -16.87 -5.72
N ASN A 52 28.76 -16.74 -6.73
CA ASN A 52 29.80 -15.71 -6.82
C ASN A 52 29.39 -14.51 -7.70
N VAL A 53 28.09 -14.32 -7.94
CA VAL A 53 27.58 -13.23 -8.77
C VAL A 53 27.77 -11.86 -8.10
N SER A 54 28.03 -10.83 -8.89
CA SER A 54 28.13 -9.45 -8.42
C SER A 54 26.80 -8.96 -7.81
N ILE A 55 26.87 -8.09 -6.79
CA ILE A 55 25.68 -7.48 -6.17
C ILE A 55 24.79 -6.73 -7.18
N PHE A 56 25.38 -6.19 -8.25
CA PHE A 56 24.65 -5.47 -9.29
C PHE A 56 23.71 -6.38 -10.10
N GLU A 57 23.95 -7.69 -10.14
CA GLU A 57 23.12 -8.65 -10.85
C GLU A 57 21.80 -8.95 -10.12
N TYR A 58 21.66 -8.53 -8.85
CA TYR A 58 20.41 -8.59 -8.10
C TYR A 58 19.48 -7.41 -8.42
N LEU A 59 19.99 -6.35 -9.05
CA LEU A 59 19.22 -5.15 -9.33
C LEU A 59 18.09 -5.40 -10.36
N PRO A 60 18.31 -6.05 -11.52
CA PRO A 60 17.22 -6.34 -12.44
C PRO A 60 16.12 -7.25 -11.83
N PRO A 61 16.44 -8.38 -11.15
CA PRO A 61 15.44 -9.19 -10.44
C PRO A 61 14.64 -8.38 -9.42
N TYR A 62 15.32 -7.51 -8.66
CA TYR A 62 14.67 -6.64 -7.68
C TYR A 62 13.67 -5.68 -8.36
N LEU A 63 14.11 -4.94 -9.38
CA LEU A 63 13.25 -3.99 -10.09
C LEU A 63 12.04 -4.68 -10.74
N ILE A 64 12.26 -5.85 -11.36
CA ILE A 64 11.17 -6.66 -11.93
C ILE A 64 10.17 -7.08 -10.84
N SER A 65 10.67 -7.51 -9.67
CA SER A 65 9.80 -7.91 -8.56
C SER A 65 8.96 -6.76 -8.00
N VAL A 66 9.55 -5.55 -7.93
CA VAL A 66 8.86 -4.33 -7.48
C VAL A 66 7.76 -3.95 -8.46
N GLU A 67 8.08 -3.86 -9.75
CA GLU A 67 7.10 -3.52 -10.80
C GLU A 67 5.96 -4.53 -10.87
N ALA A 68 6.27 -5.83 -10.76
CA ALA A 68 5.25 -6.87 -10.72
C ALA A 68 4.31 -6.72 -9.52
N SER A 69 4.83 -6.36 -8.34
CA SER A 69 4.00 -6.06 -7.17
C SER A 69 3.14 -4.82 -7.36
N ILE A 70 3.67 -3.76 -7.97
CA ILE A 70 2.87 -2.56 -8.28
C ILE A 70 1.71 -2.92 -9.21
N ILE A 71 1.97 -3.71 -10.25
CA ILE A 71 0.93 -4.17 -11.20
C ILE A 71 -0.12 -5.04 -10.50
N VAL A 72 0.33 -6.05 -9.74
CA VAL A 72 -0.57 -7.02 -9.07
C VAL A 72 -1.36 -6.38 -7.93
N THR A 73 -0.91 -5.24 -7.40
CA THR A 73 -1.67 -4.48 -6.41
C THR A 73 -2.56 -3.41 -7.04
N PHE A 74 -2.11 -2.72 -8.08
CA PHE A 74 -2.86 -1.67 -8.75
C PHE A 74 -4.19 -2.18 -9.32
N PHE A 75 -4.16 -3.27 -10.10
CA PHE A 75 -5.37 -3.71 -10.80
C PHE A 75 -6.47 -4.24 -9.86
N PRO A 76 -6.18 -5.04 -8.82
CA PRO A 76 -7.18 -5.38 -7.81
C PRO A 76 -7.66 -4.16 -7.03
N ASN A 77 -6.78 -3.21 -6.70
CA ASN A 77 -7.20 -1.97 -6.07
C ASN A 77 -8.20 -1.20 -6.96
N ASP A 78 -7.91 -1.10 -8.26
CA ASP A 78 -8.76 -0.41 -9.23
C ASP A 78 -10.09 -1.12 -9.49
N ARG A 79 -10.06 -2.45 -9.67
CA ARG A 79 -11.22 -3.22 -10.16
C ARG A 79 -12.04 -3.91 -9.07
N TRP A 80 -11.48 -4.07 -7.86
CA TRP A 80 -12.14 -4.74 -6.75
C TRP A 80 -12.27 -3.85 -5.51
N VAL A 81 -11.18 -3.29 -5.00
CA VAL A 81 -11.20 -2.50 -3.77
C VAL A 81 -12.01 -1.23 -3.96
N PHE A 82 -11.64 -0.40 -4.94
CA PHE A 82 -12.27 0.89 -5.21
C PHE A 82 -13.22 0.83 -6.43
N LYS A 83 -13.78 -0.35 -6.72
CA LYS A 83 -14.66 -0.58 -7.88
C LYS A 83 -15.84 0.40 -7.95
N LYS A 84 -16.41 0.74 -6.79
CA LYS A 84 -17.62 1.56 -6.67
C LYS A 84 -17.33 3.07 -6.65
N GLU A 85 -16.06 3.45 -6.60
CA GLU A 85 -15.66 4.85 -6.57
C GLU A 85 -15.78 5.46 -7.97
N LYS A 86 -16.26 6.71 -8.03
CA LYS A 86 -16.31 7.48 -9.27
C LYS A 86 -14.91 8.01 -9.55
N LYS A 87 -14.22 7.46 -10.54
CA LYS A 87 -12.83 7.79 -10.84
C LYS A 87 -12.75 9.00 -11.77
N LYS A 88 -12.03 10.04 -11.35
CA LYS A 88 -11.83 11.26 -12.16
C LYS A 88 -10.70 11.14 -13.17
N LEU A 89 -9.65 10.38 -12.81
CA LEU A 89 -8.45 10.20 -13.64
C LEU A 89 -8.61 9.01 -14.58
N SER A 90 -7.92 9.04 -15.74
CA SER A 90 -7.83 7.85 -16.60
C SER A 90 -7.01 6.74 -15.94
N THR A 91 -7.17 5.50 -16.40
CA THR A 91 -6.47 4.35 -15.79
C THR A 91 -4.95 4.50 -15.81
N PHE A 92 -4.40 5.08 -16.88
CA PHE A 92 -2.97 5.33 -16.99
C PHE A 92 -2.48 6.38 -15.97
N HIS A 93 -3.20 7.50 -15.82
CA HIS A 93 -2.84 8.51 -14.81
C HIS A 93 -2.95 7.97 -13.38
N ARG A 94 -3.95 7.11 -13.10
CA ARG A 94 -4.05 6.42 -11.81
C ARG A 94 -2.87 5.50 -11.57
N PHE A 95 -2.44 4.76 -12.60
CA PHE A 95 -1.28 3.87 -12.50
C PHE A 95 0.00 4.64 -12.16
N LEU A 96 0.28 5.74 -12.87
CA LEU A 96 1.41 6.61 -12.57
C LEU A 96 1.31 7.24 -11.18
N GLY A 97 0.14 7.78 -10.82
CA GLY A 97 -0.10 8.34 -9.49
C GLY A 97 0.03 7.30 -8.37
N TYR A 98 -0.27 6.03 -8.64
CA TYR A 98 -0.09 4.94 -7.71
C TYR A 98 1.39 4.63 -7.47
N HIS A 99 2.28 4.73 -8.47
CA HIS A 99 3.73 4.64 -8.25
C HIS A 99 4.20 5.74 -7.30
N GLY A 100 3.80 6.99 -7.57
CA GLY A 100 4.12 8.12 -6.70
C GLY A 100 3.57 7.95 -5.28
N THR A 101 2.39 7.34 -5.14
CA THR A 101 1.80 7.03 -3.84
C THR A 101 2.65 6.03 -3.07
N LEU A 102 3.02 4.89 -3.69
CA LEU A 102 3.84 3.85 -3.06
C LEU A 102 5.25 4.35 -2.73
N PHE A 103 5.85 5.14 -3.61
CA PHE A 103 7.14 5.79 -3.34
C PHE A 103 7.03 6.76 -2.15
N GLY A 104 5.96 7.55 -2.08
CA GLY A 104 5.67 8.38 -0.90
C GLY A 104 5.54 7.56 0.38
N GLY A 105 4.91 6.38 0.31
CA GLY A 105 4.82 5.46 1.44
C GLY A 105 6.20 4.97 1.91
N PHE A 106 7.07 4.60 0.97
CA PHE A 106 8.46 4.24 1.27
C PHE A 106 9.23 5.38 1.96
N VAL A 107 9.03 6.63 1.51
CA VAL A 107 9.60 7.82 2.14
C VAL A 107 9.08 7.98 3.58
N VAL A 108 7.76 7.86 3.79
CA VAL A 108 7.15 7.93 5.13
C VAL A 108 7.69 6.85 6.06
N GLN A 109 7.78 5.60 5.59
CA GLN A 109 8.38 4.50 6.36
C GLN A 109 9.81 4.84 6.78
N THR A 110 10.62 5.31 5.83
CA THR A 110 12.04 5.61 6.06
C THR A 110 12.22 6.71 7.09
N PHE A 111 11.48 7.82 6.96
CA PHE A 111 11.57 8.91 7.93
C PHE A 111 11.10 8.51 9.32
N LEU A 112 9.98 7.79 9.43
CA LEU A 112 9.48 7.35 10.74
C LEU A 112 10.43 6.34 11.39
N PHE A 113 10.96 5.39 10.62
CA PHE A 113 11.96 4.44 11.09
C PHE A 113 13.18 5.16 11.67
N LEU A 114 13.78 6.09 10.90
CA LEU A 114 14.94 6.85 11.35
C LEU A 114 14.63 7.71 12.57
N PHE A 115 13.47 8.37 12.60
CA PHE A 115 13.04 9.16 13.76
C PHE A 115 12.94 8.31 15.03
N LEU A 116 12.33 7.12 14.95
CA LEU A 116 12.19 6.23 16.09
C LEU A 116 13.54 5.69 16.58
N LEU A 117 14.49 5.43 15.67
CA LEU A 117 15.86 5.09 16.07
C LEU A 117 16.56 6.24 16.80
N LEU A 118 16.36 7.49 16.36
CA LEU A 118 16.94 8.68 17.01
C LEU A 118 16.45 8.87 18.44
N VAL A 119 15.22 8.46 18.75
CA VAL A 119 14.67 8.47 20.11
C VAL A 119 14.88 7.14 20.85
N HIS A 120 15.84 6.32 20.39
CA HIS A 120 16.27 5.07 21.01
C HIS A 120 15.19 3.98 21.12
N ILE A 121 14.17 4.01 20.25
CA ILE A 121 13.22 2.90 20.11
C ILE A 121 13.92 1.73 19.42
N ASN A 122 13.62 0.51 19.89
CA ASN A 122 14.17 -0.71 19.32
C ASN A 122 13.86 -0.81 17.82
N TYR A 123 14.86 -1.23 17.02
CA TYR A 123 14.76 -1.25 15.55
C TYR A 123 13.62 -2.13 15.01
N TYR A 124 13.26 -3.22 15.70
CA TYR A 124 12.11 -4.04 15.30
C TYR A 124 10.81 -3.26 15.42
N ILE A 125 10.61 -2.56 16.55
CA ILE A 125 9.43 -1.72 16.78
C ILE A 125 9.43 -0.57 15.76
N ALA A 126 10.56 0.12 15.59
CA ALA A 126 10.70 1.20 14.64
C ALA A 126 10.33 0.77 13.20
N TYR A 127 10.77 -0.42 12.79
CA TYR A 127 10.50 -0.94 11.46
C TYR A 127 9.01 -1.27 11.26
N VAL A 128 8.37 -1.91 12.23
CA VAL A 128 6.93 -2.24 12.18
C VAL A 128 6.07 -0.99 12.17
N GLU A 129 6.39 0.01 13.00
CA GLU A 129 5.69 1.30 13.00
C GLU A 129 5.86 2.04 11.66
N GLY A 130 7.08 2.02 11.09
CA GLY A 130 7.37 2.55 9.76
C GLY A 130 6.52 1.89 8.68
N LEU A 131 6.43 0.55 8.67
CA LEU A 131 5.58 -0.21 7.75
C LEU A 131 4.09 0.14 7.93
N GLY A 132 3.62 0.26 9.18
CA GLY A 132 2.26 0.65 9.49
C GLY A 132 1.92 2.05 8.96
N ALA A 133 2.82 3.01 9.15
CA ALA A 133 2.66 4.37 8.62
C ALA A 133 2.65 4.41 7.09
N ALA A 134 3.52 3.66 6.42
CA ALA A 134 3.49 3.53 4.96
C ALA A 134 2.18 2.91 4.45
N ALA A 135 1.68 1.86 5.11
CA ALA A 135 0.40 1.25 4.75
C ALA A 135 -0.76 2.26 4.87
N LEU A 136 -0.78 3.05 5.95
CA LEU A 136 -1.76 4.12 6.13
C LEU A 136 -1.64 5.22 5.07
N TRP A 137 -0.42 5.69 4.78
CA TRP A 137 -0.17 6.65 3.72
C TRP A 137 -0.69 6.14 2.38
N ASN A 138 -0.27 4.94 2.00
CA ASN A 138 -0.61 4.31 0.73
C ASN A 138 -2.14 4.18 0.58
N TYR A 139 -2.84 3.75 1.63
CA TYR A 139 -4.30 3.67 1.62
C TYR A 139 -4.95 5.05 1.47
N ILE A 140 -4.56 6.03 2.30
CA ILE A 140 -5.20 7.35 2.35
C ILE A 140 -5.06 8.08 1.01
N ILE A 141 -3.85 8.10 0.43
CA ILE A 141 -3.59 8.78 -0.84
C ILE A 141 -4.26 8.02 -1.99
N SER A 142 -4.18 6.69 -2.01
CA SER A 142 -4.87 5.86 -3.00
C SER A 142 -6.37 6.15 -3.00
N ARG A 143 -6.99 6.18 -1.82
CA ARG A 143 -8.43 6.41 -1.64
C ARG A 143 -8.87 7.82 -2.03
N LYS A 144 -8.08 8.84 -1.74
CA LYS A 144 -8.47 10.27 -1.86
C LYS A 144 -8.06 10.92 -3.18
N ALA A 145 -6.95 10.48 -3.77
CA ALA A 145 -6.38 11.12 -4.96
C ALA A 145 -6.37 10.20 -6.18
N ILE A 146 -6.08 8.91 -5.98
CA ILE A 146 -5.88 7.99 -7.10
C ILE A 146 -7.22 7.39 -7.55
N PHE A 147 -7.98 6.79 -6.63
CA PHE A 147 -9.23 6.09 -6.90
C PHE A 147 -10.47 6.90 -6.46
N ALA A 148 -10.44 8.22 -6.68
CA ALA A 148 -11.49 9.17 -6.32
C ALA A 148 -11.95 10.05 -7.50
#